data_AF-A0A0N8JYA4-F1
#
_entry.id   AF-A0A0N8JYA4-F1
#
_cell.length_a   1.000
_cell.length_b   1.000
_cell.length_c   1.000
_cell.angle_alpha   90.00
_cell.angle_beta   90.00
_cell.angle_gamma   90.00
#
_symmetry.space_group_name_H-M   'P 1'
#
loop_
_entity.id
_entity.type
_entity.pdbx_description
1 polymer ?
#
loop_
_entity_poly.entity_id
_entity_poly.type
_entity_poly.pdbx_seq_one_letter_code
_entity_poly.pdbx_strand_id
1 'polypeptide(L)'
;MLLVGRGHAQRQASTWSGLRGYMLVLMPVVACCSVGWLYLSLESDVTETLVRHGEVLQQPRVFGVPCSEDYNNYKRYPGCTPQRCGRAVTDSVVTREEAQVLRRLAERGLSLGGSEGGASILDLHSGALSMGKQFVNIYRYFGEQIRGIFSEEDFHLYREVRSRIQNVIADTFGLDSSHMYLTKPTFFSRINSTAAKTTHDEYWHPHIDKETYGSFDYTSLLYLSDYEIDFGGGRFIFMDADGNRTVEPRVGELGWG
;
A
#
# COMPACT_ATOMS: atom_id res chain seq x y z
N MET A 1 28.60 -88.82 -16.58
CA MET A 1 29.14 -88.49 -17.91
C MET A 1 29.16 -86.97 -18.03
N LEU A 2 30.36 -86.41 -18.25
CA LEU A 2 30.76 -84.99 -18.43
C LEU A 2 30.53 -84.02 -17.24
N LEU A 3 31.55 -83.50 -16.53
CA LEU A 3 32.67 -82.59 -16.87
C LEU A 3 32.30 -81.09 -16.93
N VAL A 4 32.63 -80.40 -15.82
CA VAL A 4 33.45 -79.17 -15.67
C VAL A 4 33.19 -77.95 -16.56
N GLY A 5 32.97 -76.82 -15.89
CA GLY A 5 33.31 -75.47 -16.37
C GLY A 5 33.36 -74.45 -15.23
N ARG A 6 34.56 -74.14 -14.72
CA ARG A 6 34.87 -73.10 -13.72
C ARG A 6 34.59 -71.70 -14.29
N GLY A 7 34.05 -70.81 -13.47
CA GLY A 7 34.01 -69.36 -13.70
C GLY A 7 33.96 -68.60 -12.36
N HIS A 8 34.78 -67.56 -12.25
CA HIS A 8 35.25 -66.89 -11.03
C HIS A 8 34.18 -66.30 -10.09
N ALA A 9 34.50 -66.32 -8.79
CA ALA A 9 33.81 -65.59 -7.74
C ALA A 9 34.13 -64.08 -7.78
N GLN A 10 33.11 -63.23 -7.57
CA GLN A 10 33.29 -61.91 -7.00
C GLN A 10 32.06 -61.55 -6.14
N ARG A 11 32.31 -61.36 -4.84
CA ARG A 11 31.34 -60.84 -3.86
C ARG A 11 31.08 -59.37 -4.15
N GLN A 12 29.82 -58.97 -4.30
CA GLN A 12 29.39 -57.59 -4.03
C GLN A 12 28.38 -57.62 -2.90
N ALA A 13 28.81 -57.13 -1.73
CA ALA A 13 27.98 -56.90 -0.57
C ALA A 13 27.43 -55.47 -0.61
N SER A 14 26.11 -55.35 -0.49
CA SER A 14 25.40 -54.41 0.38
C SER A 14 25.88 -52.93 0.38
N THR A 15 25.54 -52.18 -0.67
CA THR A 15 25.67 -50.70 -0.71
C THR A 15 24.33 -49.98 -0.88
N TRP A 16 23.20 -50.64 -0.55
CA TRP A 16 21.86 -50.11 -0.86
C TRP A 16 21.04 -49.63 0.35
N SER A 17 21.43 -49.98 1.58
CA SER A 17 20.70 -49.56 2.80
C SER A 17 21.11 -48.17 3.32
N GLY A 18 22.39 -47.78 3.17
CA GLY A 18 22.89 -46.48 3.62
C GLY A 18 22.38 -45.29 2.80
N LEU A 19 22.19 -45.46 1.49
CA LEU A 19 21.71 -44.38 0.61
C LEU A 19 20.26 -43.96 0.91
N ARG A 20 19.40 -44.88 1.36
CA ARG A 20 17.99 -44.57 1.65
C ARG A 20 17.82 -43.63 2.85
N GLY A 21 18.62 -43.81 3.90
CA GLY A 21 18.58 -42.94 5.08
C GLY A 21 19.04 -41.51 4.77
N TYR A 22 20.12 -41.36 3.99
CA TYR A 22 20.62 -40.05 3.57
C TYR A 22 19.64 -39.32 2.65
N MET A 23 19.01 -40.03 1.70
CA MET A 23 18.01 -39.43 0.80
C MET A 23 16.74 -38.96 1.52
N LEU A 24 16.34 -39.63 2.60
CA LEU A 24 15.14 -39.27 3.38
C LEU A 24 15.32 -38.01 4.23
N VAL A 25 16.56 -37.66 4.62
CA VAL A 25 16.86 -36.44 5.40
C VAL A 25 17.24 -35.25 4.50
N LEU A 26 17.92 -35.51 3.38
CA LEU A 26 18.35 -34.44 2.45
C LEU A 26 17.17 -33.79 1.71
N MET A 27 16.15 -34.56 1.33
CA MET A 27 14.98 -34.04 0.61
C MET A 27 14.18 -32.97 1.38
N PRO A 28 13.80 -33.17 2.66
CA PRO A 28 13.09 -32.13 3.41
C PRO A 28 13.96 -30.90 3.69
N VAL A 29 15.27 -31.07 3.89
CA VAL A 29 16.18 -29.92 4.09
C VAL A 29 16.30 -29.09 2.81
N VAL A 30 16.50 -29.72 1.65
CA VAL A 30 16.55 -29.02 0.36
C VAL A 30 15.23 -28.34 0.04
N ALA A 31 14.09 -28.98 0.35
CA ALA A 31 12.77 -28.38 0.18
C ALA A 31 12.53 -27.19 1.13
N CYS A 32 12.94 -27.28 2.40
CA CYS A 32 12.87 -26.14 3.32
C CYS A 32 13.80 -24.99 2.89
N CYS A 33 15.01 -25.30 2.42
CA CYS A 33 15.94 -24.30 1.90
C CYS A 33 15.42 -23.65 0.62
N SER A 34 14.81 -24.40 -0.29
CA SER A 34 14.26 -23.85 -1.53
C SER A 34 13.01 -23.02 -1.28
N VAL A 35 12.12 -23.46 -0.38
CA VAL A 35 10.95 -22.66 0.05
C VAL A 35 11.39 -21.41 0.80
N GLY A 36 12.37 -21.52 1.70
CA GLY A 36 12.95 -20.37 2.41
C GLY A 36 13.63 -19.39 1.46
N TRP A 37 14.37 -19.88 0.46
CA TRP A 37 14.98 -19.04 -0.57
C TRP A 37 13.92 -18.38 -1.46
N LEU A 38 12.86 -19.10 -1.85
CA LEU A 38 11.76 -18.52 -2.63
C LEU A 38 11.03 -17.43 -1.84
N TYR A 39 10.79 -17.67 -0.55
CA TYR A 39 10.17 -16.71 0.35
C TYR A 39 11.04 -15.46 0.53
N LEU A 40 12.34 -15.64 0.78
CA LEU A 40 13.32 -14.55 0.86
C LEU A 40 13.49 -13.80 -0.47
N SER A 41 13.36 -14.48 -1.62
CA SER A 41 13.43 -13.87 -2.95
C SER A 41 12.11 -13.18 -3.35
N LEU A 42 11.00 -13.49 -2.68
CA LEU A 42 9.74 -12.73 -2.80
C LEU A 42 9.76 -11.47 -1.92
N GLU A 43 10.55 -11.46 -0.85
CA GLU A 43 10.84 -10.26 -0.05
C GLU A 43 11.97 -9.38 -0.62
N SER A 44 12.76 -9.88 -1.57
CA SER A 44 14.07 -9.29 -1.96
C SER A 44 14.01 -7.96 -2.71
N ASP A 45 12.83 -7.40 -2.97
CA ASP A 45 12.73 -6.10 -3.65
C ASP A 45 12.70 -4.93 -2.67
N VAL A 46 12.48 -5.16 -1.36
CA VAL A 46 12.48 -4.08 -0.34
C VAL A 46 13.84 -4.03 0.36
N THR A 47 14.51 -2.88 0.26
CA THR A 47 15.81 -2.64 0.90
C THR A 47 15.67 -2.22 2.37
N GLU A 48 14.64 -1.45 2.71
CA GLU A 48 14.43 -0.90 4.05
C GLU A 48 12.94 -0.73 4.40
N THR A 49 12.55 -1.10 5.62
CA THR A 49 11.23 -0.75 6.19
C THR A 49 11.39 0.48 7.09
N LEU A 50 10.82 1.61 6.66
CA LEU A 50 10.90 2.91 7.35
C LEU A 50 10.06 2.94 8.64
N VAL A 51 8.87 2.34 8.58
CA VAL A 51 7.94 2.18 9.70
C VAL A 51 7.25 0.83 9.55
N ARG A 52 7.26 0.04 10.63
CA ARG A 52 6.61 -1.27 10.70
C ARG A 52 5.20 -1.13 11.25
N HIS A 53 4.27 -2.01 10.87
CA HIS A 53 2.88 -1.92 11.33
C HIS A 53 2.73 -2.05 12.86
N GLY A 54 3.66 -2.77 13.51
CA GLY A 54 3.69 -2.95 14.97
C GLY A 54 4.29 -1.76 15.73
N GLU A 55 4.83 -0.75 15.03
CA GLU A 55 5.41 0.44 15.63
C GLU A 55 4.33 1.51 15.88
N VAL A 56 4.42 2.25 17.00
CA VAL A 56 3.53 3.39 17.31
C VAL A 56 4.36 4.65 17.48
N LEU A 57 4.18 5.62 16.60
CA LEU A 57 4.90 6.88 16.57
C LEU A 57 4.25 7.92 17.50
N GLN A 58 5.02 8.43 18.47
CA GLN A 58 4.57 9.51 19.36
C GLN A 58 4.60 10.89 18.69
N GLN A 59 5.45 11.04 17.67
CA GLN A 59 5.63 12.27 16.90
C GLN A 59 5.91 11.91 15.44
N PRO A 60 5.64 12.82 14.48
CA PRO A 60 5.97 12.58 13.08
C PRO A 60 7.42 12.19 12.88
N ARG A 61 7.65 11.08 12.17
CA ARG A 61 8.97 10.67 11.70
C ARG A 61 9.17 11.23 10.29
N VAL A 62 10.12 12.15 10.15
CA VAL A 62 10.41 12.83 8.88
C VAL A 62 11.70 12.29 8.28
N PHE A 63 11.65 11.94 7.00
CA PHE A 63 12.78 11.50 6.20
C PHE A 63 13.04 12.53 5.10
N GLY A 64 14.15 13.26 5.20
CA GLY A 64 14.57 14.16 4.14
C GLY A 64 14.98 13.39 2.90
N VAL A 65 14.53 13.83 1.73
CA VAL A 65 14.95 13.27 0.44
C VAL A 65 15.46 14.39 -0.47
N PRO A 66 16.44 14.13 -1.35
CA PRO A 66 16.80 15.09 -2.38
C PRO A 66 15.59 15.44 -3.24
N CYS A 67 15.37 16.73 -3.49
CA CYS A 67 14.38 17.12 -4.47
C CYS A 67 14.82 16.67 -5.87
N SER A 68 13.86 16.19 -6.68
CA SER A 68 14.11 15.90 -8.09
C SER A 68 14.61 17.16 -8.82
N GLU A 69 15.46 16.99 -9.83
CA GLU A 69 15.88 18.13 -10.68
C GLU A 69 14.68 18.79 -11.36
N ASP A 70 13.71 17.98 -11.80
CA ASP A 70 12.48 18.44 -12.44
C ASP A 70 11.56 19.20 -11.49
N TYR A 71 11.74 19.03 -10.19
CA TYR A 71 10.95 19.73 -9.18
C TYR A 71 11.03 21.26 -9.35
N ASN A 72 12.18 21.76 -9.80
CA ASN A 72 12.40 23.19 -10.02
C ASN A 72 11.73 23.72 -11.30
N ASN A 73 11.33 22.84 -12.21
CA ASN A 73 10.68 23.21 -13.47
C ASN A 73 9.20 23.52 -13.29
N TYR A 74 8.59 23.10 -12.16
CA TYR A 74 7.19 23.37 -11.88
C TYR A 74 6.96 24.77 -11.31
N LYS A 75 5.76 25.31 -11.59
CA LYS A 75 5.33 26.59 -11.04
C LYS A 75 5.27 26.53 -9.52
N ARG A 76 5.97 27.45 -8.87
CA ARG A 76 5.94 27.61 -7.41
C ARG A 76 4.86 28.59 -6.98
N TYR A 77 4.17 28.24 -5.90
CA TYR A 77 3.15 29.05 -5.26
C TYR A 77 3.69 29.49 -3.88
N PRO A 78 3.95 30.79 -3.67
CA PRO A 78 4.42 31.30 -2.40
C PRO A 78 3.53 30.85 -1.24
N GLY A 79 4.13 30.33 -0.17
CA GLY A 79 3.41 29.83 1.02
C GLY A 79 2.82 28.41 0.89
N CYS A 80 2.73 27.85 -0.33
CA CYS A 80 2.19 26.52 -0.58
C CYS A 80 3.26 25.53 -1.05
N THR A 81 4.12 25.90 -1.99
CA THR A 81 5.09 24.96 -2.58
C THR A 81 6.30 24.78 -1.65
N PRO A 82 6.67 23.53 -1.30
CA PRO A 82 7.71 23.26 -0.32
C PRO A 82 9.09 23.66 -0.85
N GLN A 83 9.96 24.12 0.05
CA GLN A 83 11.34 24.47 -0.29
C GLN A 83 12.32 23.32 0.00
N ARG A 84 11.85 22.27 0.67
CA ARG A 84 12.59 21.05 1.00
C ARG A 84 11.72 19.85 0.70
N CYS A 85 12.31 18.79 0.15
CA CYS A 85 11.61 17.55 -0.14
C CYS A 85 11.83 16.54 0.98
N GLY A 86 10.81 15.75 1.24
CA GLY A 86 10.82 14.79 2.32
C GLY A 86 9.55 13.98 2.30
N ARG A 87 9.58 12.86 3.01
CA ARG A 87 8.40 12.07 3.32
C ARG A 87 8.30 11.94 4.83
N ALA A 88 7.10 11.75 5.34
CA ALA A 88 6.92 11.56 6.78
C ALA A 88 5.73 10.66 7.07
N VAL A 89 5.77 10.07 8.26
CA VAL A 89 4.75 9.15 8.78
C VAL A 89 4.41 9.55 10.21
N THR A 90 3.13 9.50 10.58
CA THR A 90 2.67 9.73 11.95
C THR A 90 1.41 8.95 12.28
N ASP A 91 1.23 8.70 13.57
CA ASP A 91 0.05 8.09 14.16
C ASP A 91 -0.79 9.05 14.99
N SER A 92 -0.32 10.30 15.12
CA SER A 92 -0.88 11.27 16.06
C SER A 92 -2.05 12.08 15.51
N VAL A 93 -2.37 11.95 14.21
CA VAL A 93 -3.32 12.83 13.52
C VAL A 93 -4.74 12.32 13.59
N VAL A 94 -4.93 11.00 13.46
CA VAL A 94 -6.25 10.35 13.43
C VAL A 94 -6.26 9.22 14.44
N THR A 95 -7.23 9.21 15.36
CA THR A 95 -7.33 8.11 16.32
C THR A 95 -7.84 6.84 15.63
N ARG A 96 -7.61 5.68 16.25
CA ARG A 96 -8.12 4.41 15.73
C ARG A 96 -9.64 4.41 15.60
N GLU A 97 -10.35 5.03 16.53
CA GLU A 97 -11.82 5.15 16.53
C GLU A 97 -12.28 6.03 15.36
N GLU A 98 -11.63 7.17 15.12
CA GLU A 98 -11.91 8.05 13.99
C GLU A 98 -11.66 7.33 12.65
N ALA A 99 -10.53 6.62 12.54
CA ALA A 99 -10.21 5.83 11.35
C ALA A 99 -11.25 4.72 11.10
N GLN A 100 -11.77 4.08 12.15
CA GLN A 100 -12.86 3.12 12.02
C GLN A 100 -14.19 3.75 11.59
N VAL A 101 -14.50 4.97 12.06
CA VAL A 101 -15.68 5.72 11.57
C VAL A 101 -15.51 6.04 10.09
N LEU A 102 -14.35 6.54 9.67
CA LEU A 102 -14.03 6.82 8.26
C LEU A 102 -14.07 5.55 7.39
N ARG A 103 -13.58 4.41 7.90
CA ARG A 103 -13.70 3.11 7.23
C ARG A 103 -15.16 2.74 6.98
N ARG A 104 -16.00 2.83 8.01
CA ARG A 104 -17.45 2.53 7.87
C ARG A 104 -18.14 3.49 6.91
N LEU A 105 -17.78 4.77 6.93
CA LEU A 105 -18.26 5.77 5.96
C LEU A 105 -17.91 5.30 4.54
N ALA A 106 -16.64 4.98 4.28
CA ALA A 106 -16.18 4.51 2.98
C ALA A 106 -16.88 3.22 2.55
N GLU A 107 -17.03 2.25 3.46
CA GLU A 107 -17.73 0.97 3.21
C GLU A 107 -19.20 1.19 2.83
N ARG A 108 -19.92 2.07 3.54
CA ARG A 108 -21.31 2.42 3.19
C ARG A 108 -21.38 3.03 1.79
N GLY A 109 -20.52 3.98 1.46
CA GLY A 109 -20.49 4.60 0.13
C GLY A 109 -20.12 3.61 -0.98
N LEU A 110 -19.10 2.76 -0.75
CA LEU A 110 -18.65 1.70 -1.66
C LEU A 110 -19.52 0.44 -1.65
N SER A 111 -20.65 0.44 -0.92
CA SER A 111 -21.70 -0.57 -1.06
C SER A 111 -22.74 -0.20 -2.13
N LEU A 112 -22.80 1.09 -2.50
CA LEU A 112 -23.69 1.58 -3.55
C LEU A 112 -23.21 1.22 -4.96
N GLY A 113 -21.92 0.89 -5.10
CA GLY A 113 -21.28 0.56 -6.36
C GLY A 113 -19.90 -0.04 -6.11
N GLY A 114 -19.21 -0.41 -7.18
CA GLY A 114 -17.85 -0.93 -7.11
C GLY A 114 -17.31 -1.15 -8.51
N SER A 115 -16.01 -1.28 -8.62
CA SER A 115 -15.40 -1.68 -9.89
C SER A 115 -15.65 -3.17 -10.17
N GLU A 116 -15.63 -3.55 -11.44
CA GLU A 116 -15.49 -4.95 -11.86
C GLU A 116 -14.09 -5.52 -11.60
N GLY A 117 -13.09 -4.66 -11.37
CA GLY A 117 -11.73 -5.05 -10.99
C GLY A 117 -11.42 -4.88 -9.51
N GLY A 118 -10.12 -4.96 -9.19
CA GLY A 118 -9.62 -5.00 -7.81
C GLY A 118 -9.69 -3.68 -7.06
N ALA A 119 -9.77 -2.54 -7.74
CA ALA A 119 -9.74 -1.22 -7.10
C ALA A 119 -11.07 -0.48 -7.30
N SER A 120 -11.66 0.02 -6.22
CA SER A 120 -12.87 0.85 -6.25
C SER A 120 -12.60 2.17 -5.55
N ILE A 121 -13.11 3.26 -6.14
CA ILE A 121 -12.87 4.63 -5.70
C ILE A 121 -14.20 5.28 -5.31
N LEU A 122 -14.16 6.04 -4.22
CA LEU A 122 -15.23 6.93 -3.75
C LEU A 122 -14.64 8.30 -3.40
N ASP A 123 -14.99 9.33 -4.16
CA ASP A 123 -14.66 10.72 -3.88
C ASP A 123 -15.91 11.45 -3.40
N LEU A 124 -15.97 11.74 -2.10
CA LEU A 124 -17.09 12.49 -1.50
C LEU A 124 -17.14 13.95 -1.94
N HIS A 125 -16.04 14.54 -2.39
CA HIS A 125 -16.01 15.94 -2.78
C HIS A 125 -16.55 16.14 -4.20
N SER A 126 -16.14 15.31 -5.16
CA SER A 126 -16.69 15.34 -6.53
C SER A 126 -17.98 14.54 -6.69
N GLY A 127 -18.22 13.60 -5.77
CA GLY A 127 -19.27 12.60 -5.85
C GLY A 127 -18.92 11.42 -6.75
N ALA A 128 -17.70 11.26 -7.24
CA ALA A 128 -17.33 10.15 -8.11
C ALA A 128 -17.34 8.81 -7.34
N LEU A 129 -17.99 7.79 -7.91
CA LEU A 129 -17.99 6.42 -7.41
C LEU A 129 -17.76 5.45 -8.57
N SER A 130 -16.89 4.46 -8.36
CA SER A 130 -16.73 3.34 -9.29
C SER A 130 -18.03 2.55 -9.45
N MET A 131 -18.43 2.30 -10.70
CA MET A 131 -19.63 1.54 -11.06
C MET A 131 -19.34 0.68 -12.29
N GLY A 132 -18.99 -0.59 -12.06
CA GLY A 132 -18.49 -1.49 -13.09
C GLY A 132 -17.20 -0.97 -13.71
N LYS A 133 -17.23 -0.58 -14.99
CA LYS A 133 -16.06 -0.05 -15.72
C LYS A 133 -16.01 1.48 -15.84
N GLN A 134 -16.91 2.19 -15.16
CA GLN A 134 -17.05 3.64 -15.28
C GLN A 134 -17.22 4.31 -13.92
N PHE A 135 -17.27 5.63 -13.92
CA PHE A 135 -17.58 6.44 -12.74
C PHE A 135 -18.96 7.07 -12.86
N VAL A 136 -19.71 7.09 -11.76
CA VAL A 136 -20.99 7.80 -11.63
C VAL A 136 -20.88 8.89 -10.56
N ASN A 137 -21.71 9.91 -10.67
CA ASN A 137 -21.86 10.90 -9.60
C ASN A 137 -22.92 10.42 -8.60
N ILE A 138 -22.53 10.07 -7.37
CA ILE A 138 -23.42 9.49 -6.35
C ILE A 138 -24.56 10.42 -5.96
N TYR A 139 -24.32 11.73 -5.90
CA TYR A 139 -25.32 12.71 -5.53
C TYR A 139 -26.43 12.83 -6.58
N ARG A 140 -26.07 12.70 -7.85
CA ARG A 140 -27.04 12.70 -8.96
C ARG A 140 -27.71 11.33 -9.13
N TYR A 141 -26.95 10.25 -9.01
CA TYR A 141 -27.42 8.90 -9.31
C TYR A 141 -28.36 8.35 -8.23
N PHE A 142 -28.03 8.56 -6.95
CA PHE A 142 -28.82 8.08 -5.81
C PHE A 142 -29.72 9.16 -5.19
N GLY A 143 -29.49 10.44 -5.52
CA GLY A 143 -30.36 11.55 -5.10
C GLY A 143 -30.61 11.58 -3.59
N GLU A 144 -31.89 11.55 -3.20
CA GLU A 144 -32.34 11.58 -1.80
C GLU A 144 -31.86 10.38 -0.98
N GLN A 145 -31.57 9.23 -1.59
CA GLN A 145 -31.11 8.04 -0.88
C GLN A 145 -29.76 8.27 -0.20
N ILE A 146 -28.94 9.20 -0.70
CA ILE A 146 -27.63 9.54 -0.11
C ILE A 146 -27.76 10.03 1.34
N ARG A 147 -28.88 10.70 1.69
CA ARG A 147 -29.14 11.17 3.06
C ARG A 147 -29.29 10.02 4.08
N GLY A 148 -29.62 8.82 3.62
CA GLY A 148 -29.65 7.61 4.45
C GLY A 148 -28.30 6.89 4.56
N ILE A 149 -27.30 7.28 3.75
CA ILE A 149 -26.00 6.62 3.65
C ILE A 149 -24.92 7.38 4.43
N PHE A 150 -24.94 8.71 4.34
CA PHE A 150 -24.02 9.59 5.05
C PHE A 150 -24.78 10.54 5.97
N SER A 151 -24.26 10.70 7.18
CA SER A 151 -24.74 11.64 8.20
C SER A 151 -23.95 12.96 8.15
N GLU A 152 -24.46 14.00 8.80
CA GLU A 152 -23.72 15.25 8.94
C GLU A 152 -22.47 15.08 9.82
N GLU A 153 -22.52 14.18 10.80
CA GLU A 153 -21.39 13.80 11.65
C GLU A 153 -20.26 13.14 10.84
N ASP A 154 -20.60 12.30 9.85
CA ASP A 154 -19.63 11.71 8.94
C ASP A 154 -18.85 12.79 8.17
N PHE A 155 -19.58 13.75 7.59
CA PHE A 155 -18.97 14.85 6.85
C PHE A 155 -18.21 15.81 7.76
N HIS A 156 -18.66 16.01 8.99
CA HIS A 156 -17.94 16.79 9.99
C HIS A 156 -16.59 16.15 10.30
N LEU A 157 -16.56 14.86 10.66
CA LEU A 157 -15.32 14.14 10.93
C LEU A 157 -14.37 14.15 9.72
N TYR A 158 -14.89 13.91 8.51
CA TYR A 158 -14.09 13.97 7.29
C TYR A 158 -13.41 15.34 7.09
N ARG A 159 -14.14 16.44 7.32
CA ARG A 159 -13.58 17.81 7.23
C ARG A 159 -12.54 18.08 8.31
N GLU A 160 -12.79 17.64 9.54
CA GLU A 160 -11.86 17.81 10.66
C GLU A 160 -10.55 17.04 10.44
N VAL A 161 -10.64 15.77 10.03
CA VAL A 161 -9.45 14.95 9.69
C VAL A 161 -8.68 15.59 8.54
N ARG A 162 -9.36 16.03 7.48
CA ARG A 162 -8.71 16.75 6.37
C ARG A 162 -7.96 17.99 6.86
N SER A 163 -8.58 18.79 7.73
CA SER A 163 -7.95 20.00 8.27
C SER A 163 -6.72 19.68 9.12
N ARG A 164 -6.78 18.62 9.93
CA ARG A 164 -5.63 18.16 10.73
C ARG A 164 -4.48 17.66 9.85
N ILE A 165 -4.78 16.91 8.80
CA ILE A 165 -3.80 16.46 7.80
C ILE A 165 -3.13 17.68 7.12
N GLN A 166 -3.92 18.65 6.70
CA GLN A 166 -3.40 19.87 6.08
C GLN A 166 -2.44 20.63 7.02
N ASN A 167 -2.80 20.76 8.30
CA ASN A 167 -1.96 21.42 9.29
C ASN A 167 -0.65 20.67 9.55
N VAL A 168 -0.69 19.34 9.72
CA VAL A 168 0.55 18.59 10.02
C VAL A 168 1.53 18.61 8.84
N ILE A 169 1.03 18.61 7.59
CA ILE A 169 1.87 18.75 6.40
C ILE A 169 2.48 20.15 6.35
N ALA A 170 1.68 21.19 6.62
CA ALA A 170 2.16 22.57 6.70
C ALA A 170 3.29 22.72 7.71
N ASP A 171 3.10 22.21 8.93
CA ASP A 171 4.10 22.24 10.01
C ASP A 171 5.37 21.49 9.60
N THR A 172 5.22 20.34 8.94
CA THR A 172 6.35 19.50 8.52
C THR A 172 7.24 20.19 7.50
N PHE A 173 6.68 21.00 6.61
CA PHE A 173 7.45 21.70 5.58
C PHE A 173 7.67 23.19 5.85
N GLY A 174 7.16 23.70 6.98
CA GLY A 174 7.29 25.12 7.34
C GLY A 174 6.48 26.04 6.42
N LEU A 175 5.25 25.63 6.11
CA LEU A 175 4.33 26.34 5.22
C LEU A 175 3.25 27.06 6.02
N ASP A 176 2.47 27.87 5.30
CA ASP A 176 1.24 28.43 5.82
C ASP A 176 0.05 27.57 5.38
N SER A 177 -0.61 26.91 6.33
CA SER A 177 -1.75 26.03 6.02
C SER A 177 -2.90 26.76 5.33
N SER A 178 -3.04 28.08 5.51
CA SER A 178 -4.06 28.90 4.83
C SER A 178 -3.81 29.07 3.33
N HIS A 179 -2.58 28.85 2.87
CA HIS A 179 -2.21 28.86 1.45
C HIS A 179 -2.21 27.47 0.81
N MET A 180 -2.50 26.42 1.57
CA MET A 180 -2.66 25.07 1.06
C MET A 180 -4.13 24.83 0.69
N TYR A 181 -4.35 24.17 -0.45
CA TYR A 181 -5.70 23.90 -0.94
C TYR A 181 -5.83 22.42 -1.31
N LEU A 182 -6.97 21.82 -0.97
CA LEU A 182 -7.28 20.46 -1.39
C LEU A 182 -7.44 20.44 -2.91
N THR A 183 -6.61 19.66 -3.58
CA THR A 183 -6.67 19.40 -5.01
C THR A 183 -7.39 18.09 -5.29
N LYS A 184 -7.86 17.91 -6.52
CA LYS A 184 -8.52 16.69 -6.95
C LYS A 184 -7.50 15.78 -7.67
N PRO A 185 -7.60 14.46 -7.49
CA PRO A 185 -8.64 13.75 -6.72
C PRO A 185 -8.36 13.66 -5.19
N THR A 186 -9.41 13.55 -4.37
CA THR A 186 -9.34 13.17 -2.94
C THR A 186 -10.38 12.09 -2.70
N PHE A 187 -9.95 10.87 -2.37
CA PHE A 187 -10.86 9.74 -2.42
C PHE A 187 -10.50 8.64 -1.42
N PHE A 188 -11.50 7.86 -1.08
CA PHE A 188 -11.33 6.55 -0.49
C PHE A 188 -11.08 5.54 -1.60
N SER A 189 -10.10 4.67 -1.39
CA SER A 189 -9.83 3.52 -2.25
C SER A 189 -10.06 2.23 -1.46
N ARG A 190 -10.78 1.28 -2.06
CA ARG A 190 -10.85 -0.10 -1.58
C ARG A 190 -10.20 -0.99 -2.63
N ILE A 191 -9.19 -1.73 -2.19
CA ILE A 191 -8.41 -2.63 -3.03
C ILE A 191 -8.64 -4.06 -2.54
N ASN A 192 -8.82 -5.00 -3.46
CA ASN A 192 -8.92 -6.42 -3.20
C ASN A 192 -8.18 -7.24 -4.28
N SER A 193 -8.20 -8.57 -4.16
CA SER A 193 -7.49 -9.49 -5.04
C SER A 193 -8.17 -9.78 -6.39
N THR A 194 -9.25 -9.08 -6.73
CA THR A 194 -9.93 -9.24 -8.03
C THR A 194 -9.04 -8.73 -9.15
N ALA A 195 -8.90 -9.52 -10.22
CA ALA A 195 -8.06 -9.14 -11.36
C ALA A 195 -8.56 -7.84 -12.02
N ALA A 196 -7.61 -6.98 -12.40
CA ALA A 196 -7.91 -5.74 -13.11
C ALA A 196 -8.68 -6.00 -14.42
N LYS A 197 -9.68 -5.14 -14.71
CA LYS A 197 -10.48 -5.17 -15.94
C LYS A 197 -10.32 -3.90 -16.78
N THR A 198 -9.90 -2.82 -16.14
CA THR A 198 -9.61 -1.51 -16.71
C THR A 198 -8.29 -1.00 -16.14
N THR A 199 -7.69 0.01 -16.77
CA THR A 199 -6.47 0.65 -16.25
C THR A 199 -6.67 1.26 -14.85
N HIS A 200 -7.89 1.70 -14.53
CA HIS A 200 -8.22 2.22 -13.20
C HIS A 200 -8.22 1.14 -12.10
N ASP A 201 -8.22 -0.14 -12.47
CA ASP A 201 -8.11 -1.26 -11.54
C ASP A 201 -6.65 -1.65 -11.25
N GLU A 202 -5.71 -1.15 -12.05
CA GLU A 202 -4.27 -1.42 -11.93
C GLU A 202 -3.65 -0.43 -10.95
N TYR A 203 -3.87 -0.66 -9.66
CA TYR A 203 -3.46 0.26 -8.58
C TYR A 203 -1.96 0.23 -8.24
N TRP A 204 -1.19 -0.69 -8.83
CA TRP A 204 0.18 -1.03 -8.42
C TRP A 204 1.27 -0.48 -9.36
N HIS A 205 0.92 0.36 -10.33
CA HIS A 205 1.90 0.94 -11.23
C HIS A 205 2.69 2.05 -10.53
N PRO A 206 4.04 2.00 -10.54
CA PRO A 206 4.86 3.11 -10.06
C PRO A 206 4.54 4.40 -10.84
N HIS A 207 4.39 5.49 -10.12
CA HIS A 207 4.14 6.81 -10.71
C HIS A 207 4.63 7.92 -9.80
N ILE A 208 4.78 9.12 -10.39
CA ILE A 208 5.04 10.36 -9.69
C ILE A 208 3.74 11.17 -9.71
N ASP A 209 3.20 11.48 -8.53
CA ASP A 209 1.92 12.18 -8.42
C ASP A 209 1.95 13.56 -9.07
N LYS A 210 3.06 14.29 -8.98
CA LYS A 210 3.21 15.59 -9.65
C LYS A 210 3.07 15.48 -11.17
N GLU A 211 3.63 14.44 -11.77
CA GLU A 211 3.55 14.22 -13.21
C GLU A 211 2.14 13.77 -13.63
N THR A 212 1.53 12.92 -12.82
CA THR A 212 0.17 12.41 -13.05
C THR A 212 -0.88 13.50 -12.84
N TYR A 213 -0.70 14.30 -11.80
CA TYR A 213 -1.58 15.36 -11.34
C TYR A 213 -0.78 16.65 -11.09
N GLY A 214 -0.56 17.44 -12.15
CA GLY A 214 0.28 18.66 -12.11
C GLY A 214 -0.04 19.68 -10.99
N SER A 215 -1.26 19.64 -10.45
CA SER A 215 -1.68 20.47 -9.33
C SER A 215 -1.16 20.03 -7.95
N PHE A 216 -0.63 18.82 -7.81
CA PHE A 216 -0.24 18.29 -6.50
C PHE A 216 1.12 18.86 -6.11
N ASP A 217 1.24 19.51 -4.96
CA ASP A 217 2.55 19.80 -4.36
C ASP A 217 2.90 18.81 -3.25
N TYR A 218 1.91 18.02 -2.81
CA TYR A 218 1.99 17.01 -1.76
C TYR A 218 0.99 15.90 -2.05
N THR A 219 1.33 14.70 -1.60
CA THR A 219 0.38 13.60 -1.48
C THR A 219 0.35 13.11 -0.04
N SER A 220 -0.85 12.80 0.44
CA SER A 220 -1.04 12.16 1.75
C SER A 220 -1.90 10.92 1.62
N LEU A 221 -1.52 9.86 2.32
CA LEU A 221 -2.25 8.60 2.42
C LEU A 221 -2.58 8.33 3.88
N LEU A 222 -3.87 8.18 4.18
CA LEU A 222 -4.37 7.74 5.49
C LEU A 222 -4.85 6.30 5.35
N TYR A 223 -4.23 5.38 6.09
CA TYR A 223 -4.62 3.98 6.08
C TYR A 223 -5.79 3.72 7.03
N LEU A 224 -6.78 2.96 6.56
CA LEU A 224 -7.99 2.63 7.31
C LEU A 224 -8.08 1.14 7.67
N SER A 225 -7.04 0.37 7.32
CA SER A 225 -6.93 -1.08 7.53
C SER A 225 -5.50 -1.42 7.93
N ASP A 226 -5.35 -2.53 8.66
CA ASP A 226 -4.07 -2.99 9.22
C ASP A 226 -3.39 -4.04 8.32
N TYR A 227 -2.13 -3.81 7.95
CA TYR A 227 -1.28 -4.81 7.30
C TYR A 227 -1.06 -6.02 8.23
N GLU A 228 -1.01 -7.23 7.66
CA GLU A 228 -0.94 -8.53 8.35
C GLU A 228 -2.17 -8.89 9.21
N ILE A 229 -3.13 -8.00 9.36
CA ILE A 229 -4.39 -8.25 10.10
C ILE A 229 -5.58 -8.29 9.14
N ASP A 230 -5.83 -7.19 8.41
CA ASP A 230 -6.93 -7.08 7.44
C ASP A 230 -6.52 -7.61 6.06
N PHE A 231 -5.23 -7.50 5.70
CA PHE A 231 -4.72 -7.91 4.39
C PHE A 231 -3.23 -8.28 4.42
N GLY A 232 -2.81 -9.08 3.43
CA GLY A 232 -1.41 -9.35 3.13
C GLY A 232 -0.99 -8.75 1.78
N GLY A 233 0.29 -8.43 1.63
CA GLY A 233 0.77 -7.59 0.52
C GLY A 233 0.37 -6.12 0.70
N GLY A 234 0.23 -5.37 -0.40
CA GLY A 234 -0.32 -4.01 -0.37
C GLY A 234 0.49 -2.96 0.40
N ARG A 235 1.76 -3.25 0.71
CA ARG A 235 2.68 -2.29 1.32
C ARG A 235 2.93 -1.13 0.36
N PHE A 236 3.12 0.07 0.90
CA PHE A 236 3.49 1.22 0.10
C PHE A 236 4.99 1.28 -0.08
N ILE A 237 5.43 1.38 -1.33
CA ILE A 237 6.85 1.33 -1.72
C ILE A 237 7.26 2.66 -2.34
N PHE A 238 8.27 3.28 -1.75
CA PHE A 238 9.06 4.31 -2.40
C PHE A 238 10.20 3.67 -3.17
N MET A 239 10.29 3.95 -4.47
CA MET A 239 11.37 3.48 -5.33
C MET A 239 12.45 4.55 -5.41
N ASP A 240 13.40 4.51 -4.47
CA ASP A 240 14.49 5.48 -4.43
C ASP A 240 15.70 4.97 -5.25
N ALA A 241 16.59 5.87 -5.65
CA ALA A 241 17.74 5.54 -6.50
C ALA A 241 18.71 4.52 -5.87
N ASP A 242 18.77 4.45 -4.54
CA ASP A 242 19.64 3.58 -3.76
C ASP A 242 18.92 2.36 -3.16
N GLY A 243 17.64 2.16 -3.47
CA GLY A 243 16.87 1.00 -3.06
C GLY A 243 15.41 1.31 -2.75
N ASN A 244 14.57 0.28 -2.78
CA ASN A 244 13.16 0.44 -2.44
C ASN A 244 12.97 0.49 -0.94
N ARG A 245 12.13 1.42 -0.48
CA ARG A 245 11.80 1.59 0.93
C ARG A 245 10.30 1.48 1.15
N THR A 246 9.89 0.95 2.29
CA THR A 246 8.47 0.71 2.54
C THR A 246 7.97 1.28 3.85
N VAL A 247 6.68 1.63 3.86
CA VAL A 247 5.87 1.85 5.04
C VAL A 247 4.81 0.75 5.08
N GLU A 248 4.72 0.04 6.20
CA GLU A 248 3.73 -1.02 6.41
C GLU A 248 2.41 -0.41 6.92
N PRO A 249 1.32 -0.47 6.14
CA PRO A 249 0.07 0.21 6.48
C PRO A 249 -0.50 -0.18 7.85
N ARG A 250 -1.00 0.82 8.57
CA ARG A 250 -1.66 0.63 9.86
C ARG A 250 -2.88 1.54 10.00
N VAL A 251 -3.95 1.06 10.62
CA VAL A 251 -5.17 1.85 10.78
C VAL A 251 -4.90 3.15 11.54
N GLY A 252 -5.30 4.28 10.94
CA GLY A 252 -5.08 5.63 11.47
C GLY A 252 -3.69 6.21 11.20
N GLU A 253 -2.77 5.43 10.62
CA GLU A 253 -1.45 5.93 10.22
C GLU A 253 -1.57 6.81 8.97
N LEU A 254 -0.95 7.98 9.05
CA LEU A 254 -0.87 8.96 7.98
C LEU A 254 0.57 9.04 7.46
N GLY A 255 0.75 8.80 6.16
CA GLY A 255 1.97 9.09 5.43
C GLY A 255 1.78 10.27 4.47
N TRP A 256 2.83 11.08 4.25
CA TRP A 256 2.83 12.11 3.21
C TRP A 256 4.22 12.35 2.62
N GLY A 257 4.28 12.98 1.45
CA GLY A 257 5.51 13.36 0.75
C GLY A 257 5.27 14.33 -0.39
#